data_AF-A0A923AIK9-F1
#
_entry.id   AF-A0A923AIK9-F1
#
_cell.length_a   1.000
_cell.length_b   1.000
_cell.length_c   1.000
_cell.angle_alpha   90.00
_cell.angle_beta   90.00
_cell.angle_gamma   90.00
#
_symmetry.space_group_name_H-M   'P 1'
#
loop_
_entity.id
_entity.type
_entity.pdbx_description
1 polymer ?
#
loop_
_entity_poly.entity_id
_entity_poly.type
_entity_poly.pdbx_seq_one_letter_code
_entity_poly.pdbx_strand_id
1 'polypeptide(L)'
;MVAEFDHVPDDKRWQFAVGCLFAAIRERLAAPQFLHALARNLLIGGAMIWAAMNIRFAGRMSAMDALVPEVFGYGIALLFVVGAFATARFGYRATIGLAVPLAVVLAVAAVIIRFGNTPTPVSNLYLALIVEDVLILGIALMIAGAAARLVSVQRAQG
;
A
#
# COMPACT_ATOMS: atom_id res chain seq x y z
N MET A 1 -16.56 4.12 -34.71
CA MET A 1 -16.95 5.25 -33.83
C MET A 1 -17.29 6.53 -34.61
N VAL A 2 -16.52 6.97 -35.61
CA VAL A 2 -16.85 8.20 -36.39
C VAL A 2 -18.18 8.08 -37.15
N ALA A 3 -18.46 6.92 -37.76
CA ALA A 3 -19.69 6.71 -38.54
C ALA A 3 -20.99 6.69 -37.71
N GLU A 4 -20.93 6.30 -36.43
CA GLU A 4 -22.10 6.29 -35.53
C GLU A 4 -22.35 7.65 -34.89
N PHE A 5 -21.30 8.46 -34.68
CA PHE A 5 -21.40 9.76 -34.04
C PHE A 5 -22.18 10.79 -34.88
N ASP A 6 -22.07 10.71 -36.22
CA ASP A 6 -22.79 11.59 -37.16
C ASP A 6 -24.31 11.35 -37.19
N HIS A 7 -24.78 10.18 -36.73
CA HIS A 7 -26.20 9.82 -36.70
C HIS A 7 -26.87 10.12 -35.35
N VAL A 8 -26.12 10.61 -34.35
CA VAL A 8 -26.68 10.93 -33.03
C VAL A 8 -27.27 12.35 -33.05
N PRO A 9 -28.56 12.53 -32.68
CA PRO A 9 -29.19 13.83 -32.52
C PRO A 9 -28.38 14.75 -31.60
N ASP A 10 -28.23 16.03 -31.96
CA ASP A 10 -27.36 17.00 -31.28
C ASP A 10 -27.63 17.12 -29.77
N ASP A 11 -28.89 16.98 -29.36
CA ASP A 11 -29.35 17.00 -27.97
C ASP A 11 -28.88 15.80 -27.13
N LYS A 12 -28.50 14.69 -27.78
CA LYS A 12 -28.09 13.43 -27.13
C LYS A 12 -26.60 13.09 -27.28
N ARG A 13 -25.84 13.90 -28.02
CA ARG A 13 -24.39 13.69 -28.24
C ARG A 13 -23.59 13.64 -26.94
N TRP A 14 -23.96 14.44 -25.94
CA TRP A 14 -23.29 14.42 -24.64
C TRP A 14 -23.54 13.11 -23.87
N GLN A 15 -24.76 12.55 -23.92
CA GLN A 15 -25.10 11.28 -23.27
C GLN A 15 -24.36 10.12 -23.93
N PHE A 16 -24.23 10.15 -25.26
CA PHE A 16 -23.45 9.18 -26.00
C PHE A 16 -21.96 9.27 -25.67
N ALA A 17 -21.39 10.48 -25.65
CA ALA A 17 -19.99 10.70 -25.27
C ALA A 17 -19.70 10.23 -23.83
N VAL A 18 -20.59 10.52 -22.88
CA VAL A 18 -20.48 10.03 -21.49
C VAL A 18 -20.61 8.51 -21.44
N GLY A 19 -21.52 7.90 -22.20
CA GLY A 19 -21.65 6.46 -22.34
C GLY A 19 -20.38 5.79 -22.88
N CYS A 20 -19.79 6.35 -23.93
CA CYS A 20 -18.52 5.87 -24.50
C CYS A 20 -17.36 6.05 -23.52
N LEU A 21 -17.29 7.17 -22.79
CA LEU A 21 -16.28 7.39 -21.77
C LEU A 21 -16.42 6.36 -20.64
N PHE A 22 -17.64 6.10 -20.18
CA PHE A 22 -17.91 5.13 -19.13
C PHE A 22 -17.59 3.70 -19.58
N ALA A 23 -17.94 3.34 -20.82
CA ALA A 23 -17.57 2.05 -21.42
C ALA A 23 -16.06 1.89 -21.55
N ALA A 24 -15.34 2.93 -22.03
CA ALA A 24 -13.90 2.93 -22.14
C ALA A 24 -13.20 2.84 -20.77
N ILE A 25 -13.75 3.51 -19.74
CA ILE A 25 -13.29 3.38 -18.35
C ILE A 25 -13.53 1.96 -17.85
N ARG A 26 -14.70 1.38 -18.12
CA ARG A 26 -15.05 0.02 -17.70
C ARG A 26 -14.13 -1.03 -18.34
N GLU A 27 -13.84 -0.90 -19.64
CA GLU A 27 -12.88 -1.76 -20.33
C GLU A 27 -11.47 -1.58 -19.79
N ARG A 28 -11.04 -0.34 -19.50
CA ARG A 28 -9.72 -0.09 -18.88
C ARG A 28 -9.63 -0.61 -17.45
N LEU A 29 -10.70 -0.59 -16.68
CA LEU A 29 -10.75 -1.20 -15.34
C LEU A 29 -10.73 -2.73 -15.40
N ALA A 30 -11.28 -3.32 -16.46
CA ALA A 30 -11.15 -4.74 -16.75
C ALA A 30 -9.75 -5.11 -17.29
N ALA A 31 -8.98 -4.14 -17.78
CA ALA A 31 -7.64 -4.37 -18.28
C ALA A 31 -6.68 -4.65 -17.12
N PRO A 32 -6.11 -5.86 -17.04
CA PRO A 32 -5.27 -6.27 -15.90
C PRO A 32 -3.99 -5.44 -15.78
N GLN A 33 -3.45 -4.93 -16.90
CA GLN A 33 -2.30 -4.01 -16.89
C GLN A 33 -2.59 -2.72 -16.10
N PHE A 34 -3.82 -2.19 -16.19
CA PHE A 34 -4.23 -1.00 -15.44
C PHE A 34 -4.35 -1.32 -13.95
N LEU A 35 -4.98 -2.44 -13.59
CA LEU A 35 -5.07 -2.89 -12.20
C LEU A 35 -3.69 -3.12 -11.57
N HIS A 36 -2.73 -3.64 -12.34
CA HIS A 36 -1.34 -3.76 -11.89
C HIS A 36 -0.62 -2.43 -11.77
N ALA A 37 -0.87 -1.45 -12.65
CA ALA A 37 -0.29 -0.12 -12.46
C ALA A 37 -0.87 0.56 -11.22
N LEU A 38 -2.19 0.45 -11.03
CA LEU A 38 -2.91 1.01 -9.89
C LEU A 38 -2.42 0.41 -8.57
N ALA A 39 -2.40 -0.92 -8.43
CA ALA A 39 -1.99 -1.58 -7.19
C ALA A 39 -0.53 -1.27 -6.84
N ARG A 40 0.37 -1.18 -7.83
CA ARG A 40 1.78 -0.81 -7.59
C ARG A 40 1.91 0.64 -7.13
N ASN A 41 1.20 1.57 -7.77
CA ASN A 41 1.20 2.98 -7.36
C ASN A 41 0.56 3.17 -5.99
N LEU A 42 -0.47 2.39 -5.65
CA LEU A 42 -1.09 2.40 -4.34
C LEU A 42 -0.14 1.89 -3.25
N LEU A 43 0.60 0.80 -3.51
CA LEU A 43 1.60 0.28 -2.58
C LEU A 43 2.76 1.25 -2.36
N ILE A 44 3.31 1.82 -3.44
CA ILE A 44 4.41 2.78 -3.35
C ILE A 44 3.93 4.06 -2.65
N GLY A 45 2.80 4.64 -3.10
CA GLY A 45 2.23 5.85 -2.53
C GLY A 45 1.86 5.67 -1.06
N GLY A 46 1.21 4.56 -0.72
CA GLY A 46 0.87 4.21 0.66
C GLY A 46 2.10 4.07 1.54
N ALA A 47 3.15 3.38 1.08
CA ALA A 47 4.40 3.24 1.82
C ALA A 47 5.10 4.59 2.03
N MET A 48 5.10 5.48 1.03
CA MET A 48 5.69 6.82 1.16
C MET A 48 4.92 7.71 2.15
N ILE A 49 3.58 7.67 2.11
CA ILE A 49 2.73 8.39 3.07
C ILE A 49 2.99 7.86 4.48
N TRP A 50 3.04 6.54 4.65
CA TRP A 50 3.29 5.91 5.94
C TRP A 50 4.68 6.24 6.51
N ALA A 51 5.71 6.26 5.64
CA ALA A 51 7.04 6.70 6.01
C ALA A 51 7.06 8.17 6.46
N ALA A 52 6.34 9.06 5.75
CA ALA A 52 6.24 10.47 6.14
C ALA A 52 5.56 10.66 7.50
N MET A 53 4.52 9.87 7.81
CA MET A 53 3.88 9.88 9.12
C MET A 53 4.84 9.43 10.23
N ASN A 54 5.62 8.39 9.99
CA ASN A 54 6.63 7.89 10.92
C ASN A 54 7.79 8.89 11.13
N ILE A 55 8.23 9.59 10.09
CA ILE A 55 9.20 10.70 10.20
C ILE A 55 8.64 11.83 11.06
N ARG A 56 7.37 12.20 10.84
CA ARG A 56 6.70 13.23 11.65
C ARG A 56 6.56 12.81 13.11
N PHE A 57 6.27 11.53 13.36
CA PHE A 57 6.25 10.96 14.71
C PHE A 57 7.63 11.03 15.36
N ALA A 58 8.68 10.58 14.67
CA ALA A 58 10.06 10.63 15.15
C ALA A 58 10.50 12.06 15.47
N GLY A 59 10.21 13.02 14.59
CA GLY A 59 10.52 14.43 14.83
C GLY A 59 9.82 15.02 16.06
N ARG A 60 8.61 14.56 16.41
CA ARG A 60 7.94 14.96 17.65
C ARG A 60 8.57 14.35 18.90
N MET A 61 9.07 13.11 18.79
CA MET A 61 9.75 12.42 19.89
C MET A 61 11.15 12.96 20.14
N SER A 62 11.86 13.36 19.08
CA SER A 62 13.14 14.08 19.13
C SER A 62 13.02 15.37 19.94
N ALA A 63 11.95 16.14 19.71
CA ALA A 63 11.66 17.36 20.47
C ALA A 63 11.30 17.14 21.95
N MET A 64 11.05 15.90 22.36
CA MET A 64 10.77 15.50 23.74
C MET A 64 11.93 14.71 24.37
N ASP A 65 13.13 14.74 23.76
CA ASP A 65 14.32 13.97 24.17
C ASP A 65 14.05 12.46 24.33
N ALA A 66 13.04 11.95 23.63
CA ALA A 66 12.65 10.55 23.65
C ALA A 66 13.40 9.77 22.55
N LEU A 67 14.68 9.50 22.81
CA LEU A 67 15.62 8.89 21.85
C LEU A 67 15.14 7.52 21.31
N VAL A 68 14.60 6.66 22.18
CA VAL A 68 14.22 5.29 21.78
C VAL A 68 12.99 5.29 20.84
N PRO A 69 11.91 6.05 21.11
CA PRO A 69 10.79 6.18 20.17
C PRO A 69 11.17 6.88 18.85
N GLU A 70 12.09 7.84 18.91
CA GLU A 70 12.61 8.54 17.73
C GLU A 70 13.33 7.58 16.78
N VAL A 71 14.30 6.82 17.29
CA VAL A 71 15.05 5.82 16.49
C VAL A 71 14.10 4.78 15.90
N PHE A 72 13.09 4.35 16.67
CA PHE A 72 12.08 3.42 16.17
C PHE A 72 11.29 4.01 14.99
N GLY A 73 10.79 5.25 15.12
CA GLY A 73 10.03 5.92 14.06
C GLY A 73 10.86 6.12 12.78
N TYR A 74 12.12 6.56 12.90
CA TYR A 74 13.01 6.67 11.74
C TYR A 74 13.34 5.30 11.11
N GLY A 75 13.55 4.28 11.93
CA GLY A 75 13.80 2.92 11.46
C GLY A 75 12.64 2.35 10.65
N ILE A 76 11.41 2.50 11.15
CA ILE A 76 10.20 2.07 10.42
C ILE A 76 10.04 2.88 9.13
N ALA A 77 10.21 4.20 9.17
CA ALA A 77 10.14 5.02 7.97
C ALA A 77 11.13 4.55 6.89
N LEU A 78 12.37 4.24 7.28
CA LEU A 78 13.39 3.73 6.36
C LEU A 78 12.96 2.40 5.74
N LEU A 79 12.43 1.47 6.54
CA LEU A 79 11.95 0.17 6.05
C LEU A 79 10.82 0.32 5.02
N PHE A 80 9.88 1.24 5.25
CA PHE A 80 8.81 1.52 4.29
C PHE A 80 9.34 2.17 3.00
N VAL A 81 10.31 3.08 3.07
CA VAL A 81 10.97 3.66 1.88
C VAL A 81 11.73 2.61 1.09
N VAL A 82 12.50 1.75 1.77
CA VAL A 82 13.23 0.64 1.13
C VAL A 82 12.24 -0.34 0.50
N GLY A 83 11.14 -0.65 1.19
CA GLY A 83 10.05 -1.49 0.67
C GLY A 83 9.37 -0.87 -0.56
N ALA A 84 9.13 0.43 -0.55
CA ALA A 84 8.57 1.17 -1.70
C ALA A 84 9.53 1.12 -2.89
N PHE A 85 10.82 1.35 -2.67
CA PHE A 85 11.85 1.26 -3.70
C PHE A 85 11.98 -0.17 -4.26
N ALA A 86 11.97 -1.19 -3.40
CA ALA A 86 12.00 -2.59 -3.82
C ALA A 86 10.75 -2.95 -4.64
N THR A 87 9.56 -2.48 -4.23
CA THR A 87 8.30 -2.65 -4.97
C THR A 87 8.36 -1.94 -6.33
N ALA A 88 8.97 -0.75 -6.37
CA ALA A 88 9.20 0.00 -7.59
C ALA A 88 10.23 -0.65 -8.51
N ARG A 89 11.20 -1.43 -8.02
CA ARG A 89 12.23 -2.04 -8.87
C ARG A 89 11.91 -3.48 -9.28
N PHE A 90 11.42 -4.29 -8.34
CA PHE A 90 11.28 -5.74 -8.47
C PHE A 90 9.82 -6.21 -8.47
N GLY A 91 8.86 -5.30 -8.29
CA GLY A 91 7.43 -5.60 -8.30
C GLY A 91 6.94 -6.39 -7.08
N TYR A 92 5.74 -6.97 -7.20
CA TYR A 92 4.98 -7.54 -6.07
C TYR A 92 5.66 -8.69 -5.35
N ARG A 93 6.48 -9.48 -6.03
CA ARG A 93 7.19 -10.62 -5.41
C ARG A 93 8.18 -10.15 -4.35
N ALA A 94 8.87 -9.03 -4.60
CA ALA A 94 9.78 -8.44 -3.62
C ALA A 94 8.99 -7.81 -2.46
N THR A 95 7.86 -7.16 -2.74
CA THR A 95 6.97 -6.65 -1.69
C THR A 95 6.52 -7.75 -0.75
N ILE A 96 6.05 -8.88 -1.28
CA ILE A 96 5.64 -10.04 -0.46
C ILE A 96 6.84 -10.62 0.29
N GLY A 97 7.97 -10.82 -0.40
CA GLY A 97 9.19 -11.39 0.20
C GLY A 97 9.79 -10.54 1.34
N LEU A 98 9.59 -9.22 1.32
CA LEU A 98 10.09 -8.30 2.35
C LEU A 98 9.04 -8.01 3.43
N ALA A 99 7.78 -7.81 3.06
CA ALA A 99 6.73 -7.43 4.00
C ALA A 99 6.30 -8.57 4.92
N VAL A 100 6.33 -9.84 4.45
CA VAL A 100 6.00 -11.01 5.29
C VAL A 100 6.96 -11.15 6.48
N PRO A 101 8.29 -11.28 6.29
CA PRO A 101 9.21 -11.44 7.42
C PRO A 101 9.18 -10.21 8.34
N LEU A 102 9.02 -9.00 7.79
CA LEU A 102 8.90 -7.79 8.60
C LEU A 102 7.65 -7.81 9.49
N ALA A 103 6.49 -8.20 8.94
CA ALA A 103 5.25 -8.33 9.70
C ALA A 103 5.36 -9.40 10.80
N VAL A 104 6.06 -10.51 10.54
CA VAL A 104 6.30 -11.55 11.54
C VAL A 104 7.19 -11.03 12.67
N VAL A 105 8.29 -10.35 12.35
CA VAL A 105 9.19 -9.77 13.36
C VAL A 105 8.45 -8.76 14.23
N LEU A 106 7.64 -7.89 13.62
CA LEU A 106 6.81 -6.92 14.34
C LEU A 106 5.75 -7.59 15.21
N ALA A 107 5.05 -8.61 14.71
CA ALA A 107 4.08 -9.37 15.49
C ALA A 107 4.73 -10.07 16.70
N VAL A 108 5.91 -10.68 16.51
CA VAL A 108 6.69 -11.29 17.60
C VAL A 108 7.10 -10.24 18.63
N ALA A 109 7.58 -9.07 18.18
CA ALA A 109 7.91 -7.95 19.07
C ALA A 109 6.68 -7.48 19.87
N ALA A 110 5.50 -7.38 19.25
CA ALA A 110 4.26 -7.05 19.95
C ALA A 110 3.90 -8.07 21.04
N VAL A 111 4.04 -9.36 20.74
CA VAL A 111 3.80 -10.45 21.71
C VAL A 111 4.77 -10.35 22.88
N ILE A 112 6.07 -10.14 22.61
CA ILE A 112 7.10 -9.99 23.65
C ILE A 112 6.80 -8.77 24.53
N ILE A 113 6.43 -7.64 23.94
CA ILE A 113 6.09 -6.43 24.71
C ILE A 113 4.83 -6.65 25.55
N ARG A 114 3.82 -7.35 25.00
CA ARG A 114 2.54 -7.58 25.68
C ARG A 114 2.66 -8.53 26.87
N PHE A 115 3.47 -9.58 26.74
CA PHE A 115 3.55 -10.67 27.72
C PHE A 115 4.84 -10.68 28.53
N GLY A 116 5.89 -10.00 28.08
CA GLY A 116 7.23 -10.01 28.69
C GLY A 116 7.53 -8.84 29.61
N ASN A 117 6.77 -7.75 29.56
CA ASN A 117 7.01 -6.54 30.38
C ASN A 117 5.77 -6.11 31.16
N THR A 118 5.99 -5.45 32.30
CA THR A 118 4.92 -4.74 33.00
C THR A 118 4.40 -3.59 32.13
N PRO A 119 3.08 -3.42 31.98
CA PRO A 119 2.51 -2.40 31.10
C PRO A 119 2.83 -1.00 31.63
N THR A 120 3.63 -0.27 30.86
CA THR A 120 3.96 1.14 31.06
C THR A 120 3.33 1.98 29.95
N PRO A 121 3.17 3.31 30.12
CA PRO A 121 2.66 4.19 29.06
C PRO A 121 3.48 4.08 27.76
N VAL A 122 4.80 3.90 27.90
CA VAL A 122 5.74 3.74 26.78
C VAL A 122 5.56 2.39 26.08
N SER A 123 5.41 1.28 26.83
CA SER A 123 5.16 -0.03 26.21
C SER A 123 3.82 -0.09 25.47
N ASN A 124 2.80 0.61 25.97
CA ASN A 124 1.50 0.72 25.29
C ASN A 124 1.59 1.52 23.98
N LEU A 125 2.41 2.59 23.96
CA LEU A 125 2.67 3.35 22.73
C LEU A 125 3.37 2.48 21.68
N TYR A 126 4.41 1.72 22.07
CA TYR A 126 5.08 0.80 21.15
C TYR A 126 4.15 -0.28 20.62
N LEU A 127 3.34 -0.87 21.50
CA LEU A 127 2.39 -1.89 21.09
C LEU A 127 1.38 -1.34 20.08
N ALA A 128 0.87 -0.12 20.29
CA ALA A 128 -0.03 0.54 19.36
C ALA A 128 0.64 0.76 17.98
N LEU A 129 1.84 1.32 17.96
CA LEU A 129 2.60 1.57 16.72
C LEU A 129 2.91 0.28 15.96
N ILE A 130 3.38 -0.76 16.67
CA ILE A 130 3.70 -2.05 16.06
C ILE A 130 2.44 -2.70 15.49
N VAL A 131 1.31 -2.63 16.20
CA VAL A 131 0.03 -3.15 15.70
C VAL A 131 -0.43 -2.40 14.46
N GLU A 132 -0.33 -1.07 14.45
CA GLU A 132 -0.63 -0.25 13.26
C GLU A 132 0.25 -0.65 12.07
N ASP A 133 1.57 -0.78 12.27
CA ASP A 133 2.49 -1.20 11.22
C ASP A 133 2.17 -2.60 10.68
N VAL A 134 1.82 -3.56 11.55
CA VAL A 134 1.39 -4.91 11.16
C VAL A 134 0.10 -4.86 10.34
N LEU A 135 -0.87 -4.01 10.72
CA LEU A 135 -2.11 -3.85 9.96
C LEU A 135 -1.85 -3.26 8.57
N ILE A 136 -1.01 -2.24 8.47
CA ILE A 136 -0.65 -1.62 7.19
C ILE A 136 0.11 -2.61 6.30
N LEU A 137 1.07 -3.36 6.86
CA LEU A 137 1.76 -4.42 6.13
C LEU A 137 0.79 -5.53 5.70
N GLY A 138 -0.20 -5.88 6.53
CA GLY A 138 -1.26 -6.84 6.18
C GLY A 138 -2.08 -6.38 4.99
N ILE A 139 -2.50 -5.11 4.96
CA ILE A 139 -3.22 -4.51 3.81
C ILE A 139 -2.34 -4.52 2.56
N ALA A 140 -1.07 -4.14 2.69
CA ALA A 140 -0.12 -4.16 1.58
C ALA A 140 0.07 -5.58 1.01
N LEU A 141 0.15 -6.59 1.88
CA LEU A 141 0.25 -8.00 1.50
C LEU A 141 -1.02 -8.50 0.80
N MET A 142 -2.20 -8.10 1.27
CA MET A 142 -3.47 -8.43 0.60
C MET A 142 -3.52 -7.84 -0.82
N ILE A 143 -3.14 -6.57 -0.98
CA ILE A 143 -3.10 -5.90 -2.29
C ILE A 143 -2.06 -6.57 -3.21
N ALA A 144 -0.84 -6.79 -2.72
CA ALA A 144 0.23 -7.42 -3.49
C ALA A 144 -0.11 -8.87 -3.87
N GLY A 145 -0.72 -9.62 -2.95
CA GLY A 145 -1.17 -10.99 -3.18
C GLY A 145 -2.30 -11.09 -4.19
N ALA A 146 -3.31 -10.21 -4.09
CA ALA A 146 -4.40 -10.11 -5.06
C ALA A 146 -3.85 -9.75 -6.46
N ALA A 147 -2.95 -8.76 -6.53
CA ALA A 147 -2.29 -8.38 -7.77
C ALA A 147 -1.43 -9.54 -8.33
N ALA A 148 -0.67 -10.26 -7.51
CA ALA A 148 0.13 -11.39 -7.98
C ALA A 148 -0.73 -12.54 -8.55
N ARG A 149 -1.90 -12.81 -7.94
CA ARG A 149 -2.84 -13.84 -8.43
C ARG A 149 -3.43 -13.48 -9.80
N LEU A 150 -3.77 -12.22 -10.02
CA LEU A 150 -4.25 -11.75 -11.32
C LEU A 150 -3.22 -11.97 -12.43
N VAL A 151 -1.92 -11.77 -12.14
CA VAL A 151 -0.82 -12.08 -13.09
C VAL A 151 -0.76 -13.57 -13.42
N SER A 152 -0.90 -14.45 -12.42
CA SER A 152 -0.84 -15.89 -12.65
C SER A 152 -2.00 -16.41 -13.50
N VAL A 153 -3.21 -15.87 -13.32
CA VAL A 153 -4.38 -16.25 -14.11
C VAL A 153 -4.22 -15.84 -15.56
N GLN A 154 -3.70 -14.64 -15.84
CA GLN A 154 -3.40 -14.20 -17.21
C GLN A 154 -2.37 -15.09 -17.91
N ARG A 155 -1.30 -15.49 -17.22
CA ARG A 155 -0.28 -16.37 -17.80
C ARG A 155 -0.77 -17.79 -18.08
N ALA A 156 -1.87 -18.21 -17.46
CA ALA A 156 -2.47 -19.52 -17.68
C ALA A 156 -3.52 -19.52 -18.83
N GLN A 157 -3.94 -18.33 -19.30
CA GLN A 157 -4.99 -18.16 -20.32
C GLN A 157 -4.46 -17.68 -21.69
N GLY A 158 -3.16 -17.34 -21.79
CA GLY A 158 -2.50 -16.97 -23.05
C GLY A 158 -1.43 -17.98 -23.40
#